data_AF-A0A3D5GC60-F1
#
_entry.id   AF-A0A3D5GC60-F1
#
_cell.length_a   1.000
_cell.length_b   1.000
_cell.length_c   1.000
_cell.angle_alpha   90.00
_cell.angle_beta   90.00
_cell.angle_gamma   90.00
#
_symmetry.space_group_name_H-M   'P 1'
#
loop_
_entity.id
_entity.type
_entity.pdbx_description
1 polymer ?
#
loop_
_entity_poly.entity_id
_entity_poly.type
_entity_poly.pdbx_seq_one_letter_code
_entity_poly.pdbx_strand_id
1 'polypeptide(L)'
;MSTVTFALSTPSAAEAGASYGSDRPPSRPTVRAQWIEVLVDSPFRGAGDSPGEQKNLLIYRLPAELTVQPGDILSVPLGSQQVGAIAIRFVSQLPPDLQPAKVKDVEDVVSTGYFAPTYWELLERTSTYYCT
;
A
#
# COMPACT_ATOMS: atom_id res chain seq x y z
N MET A 1 -23.98 46.23 30.04
CA MET A 1 -22.87 47.17 29.77
C MET A 1 -21.57 46.49 30.20
N SER A 2 -20.92 45.74 29.31
CA SER A 2 -19.61 45.15 29.56
C SER A 2 -18.85 45.09 28.24
N THR A 3 -18.00 46.07 27.99
CA THR A 3 -17.09 46.10 26.85
C THR A 3 -15.78 45.42 27.27
N VAL A 4 -15.49 44.27 26.67
CA VAL A 4 -14.20 43.59 26.85
C VAL A 4 -13.22 44.19 25.85
N THR A 5 -12.25 44.93 26.38
CA THR A 5 -11.09 45.48 25.66
C THR A 5 -10.10 44.37 25.37
N PHE A 6 -9.91 44.02 24.09
CA PHE A 6 -8.77 43.20 23.66
C PHE A 6 -7.61 44.12 23.28
N ALA A 7 -6.53 44.05 24.05
CA ALA A 7 -5.28 44.74 23.74
C ALA A 7 -4.66 44.12 22.48
N LEU A 8 -4.33 44.97 21.50
CA LEU A 8 -3.65 44.58 20.27
C LEU A 8 -2.18 44.28 20.60
N SER A 9 -1.77 43.02 20.48
CA SER A 9 -0.36 42.64 20.46
C SER A 9 0.32 43.28 19.25
N THR A 10 1.41 44.00 19.51
CA THR A 10 2.34 44.54 18.53
C THR A 10 2.83 43.44 17.58
N PRO A 11 2.73 43.63 16.24
CA PRO A 11 3.39 42.73 15.31
C PRO A 11 4.90 42.96 15.38
N SER A 12 5.64 41.95 15.85
CA SER A 12 7.10 41.92 15.76
C SER A 12 7.49 41.75 14.30
N ALA A 13 8.15 42.76 13.73
CA ALA A 13 8.70 42.71 12.38
C ALA A 13 9.80 41.63 12.31
N ALA A 14 9.73 40.73 11.33
CA ALA A 14 10.78 39.75 11.08
C ALA A 14 11.97 40.44 10.39
N GLU A 15 13.15 40.41 11.01
CA GLU A 15 14.40 40.86 10.41
C GLU A 15 14.75 40.02 9.17
N ALA A 16 15.19 40.70 8.11
CA ALA A 16 15.76 40.06 6.93
C ALA A 16 17.17 39.57 7.25
N GLY A 17 17.37 38.25 7.43
CA GLY A 17 18.72 37.76 7.67
C GLY A 17 18.92 36.29 8.07
N ALA A 18 17.90 35.43 8.02
CA ALA A 18 18.13 33.99 8.21
C ALA A 18 18.35 33.32 6.85
N SER A 19 19.60 32.99 6.55
CA SER A 19 19.96 32.06 5.48
C SER A 19 19.12 30.80 5.63
N TYR A 20 18.37 30.46 4.58
CA TYR A 20 17.78 29.13 4.43
C TYR A 20 18.95 28.16 4.27
N GLY A 21 19.49 27.71 5.40
CA GLY A 21 20.28 26.49 5.45
C GLY A 21 19.42 25.44 4.77
N SER A 22 19.91 24.94 3.65
CA SER A 22 19.35 23.79 2.96
C SER A 22 19.49 22.59 3.90
N ASP A 23 18.60 22.52 4.88
CA ASP A 23 18.34 21.34 5.67
C ASP A 23 17.82 20.30 4.69
N ARG A 24 18.77 19.44 4.30
CA ARG A 24 18.63 18.05 3.88
C ARG A 24 17.27 17.71 3.27
N PRO A 25 17.19 17.37 1.96
CA PRO A 25 15.94 16.86 1.39
C PRO A 25 15.42 15.73 2.28
N PRO A 26 14.09 15.63 2.52
CA PRO A 26 13.54 14.54 3.32
C PRO A 26 14.14 13.25 2.76
N SER A 27 14.84 12.52 3.60
CA SER A 27 15.52 11.28 3.24
C SER A 27 14.47 10.46 2.50
N ARG A 28 14.59 10.31 1.18
CA ARG A 28 13.66 9.48 0.41
C ARG A 28 13.63 8.14 1.14
N PRO A 29 12.47 7.70 1.66
CA PRO A 29 12.42 6.47 2.45
C PRO A 29 13.10 5.41 1.60
N THR A 30 14.12 4.77 2.18
CA THR A 30 14.92 3.76 1.48
C THR A 30 13.99 2.59 1.24
N VAL A 31 13.26 2.63 0.13
CA VAL A 31 12.28 1.62 -0.25
C VAL A 31 13.06 0.33 -0.43
N ARG A 32 13.00 -0.55 0.57
CA ARG A 32 13.38 -1.94 0.36
C ARG A 32 12.43 -2.43 -0.71
N ALA A 33 12.95 -2.78 -1.89
CA ALA A 33 12.14 -3.29 -2.99
C ALA A 33 11.70 -4.72 -2.64
N GLN A 34 10.82 -4.83 -1.65
CA GLN A 34 10.08 -6.04 -1.37
C GLN A 34 8.80 -5.97 -2.17
N TRP A 35 8.48 -7.07 -2.83
CA TRP A 35 7.26 -7.20 -3.59
C TRP A 35 6.35 -8.19 -2.91
N ILE A 36 5.05 -7.95 -3.05
CA ILE A 36 4.03 -8.80 -2.46
C ILE A 36 2.98 -9.10 -3.53
N GLU A 37 2.63 -10.37 -3.61
CA GLU A 37 1.53 -10.85 -4.42
C GLU A 37 0.24 -10.67 -3.62
N VAL A 38 -0.74 -9.99 -4.21
CA VAL A 38 -2.01 -9.66 -3.58
C VAL A 38 -3.16 -10.19 -4.42
N LEU A 39 -4.19 -10.70 -3.76
CA LEU A 39 -5.45 -11.08 -4.38
C LEU A 39 -6.42 -9.92 -4.28
N VAL A 40 -6.82 -9.34 -5.41
CA VAL A 40 -7.71 -8.18 -5.44
C VAL A 40 -9.17 -8.61 -5.49
N ASP A 41 -9.99 -8.04 -4.61
CA ASP A 41 -11.44 -8.13 -4.72
C ASP A 41 -11.93 -7.14 -5.78
N SER A 42 -12.00 -7.60 -7.03
CA SER A 42 -12.54 -6.81 -8.13
C SER A 42 -13.63 -7.58 -8.86
N PRO A 43 -14.77 -6.93 -9.19
CA PRO A 43 -15.82 -7.53 -10.03
C PRO A 43 -15.35 -7.76 -11.47
N PHE A 44 -14.16 -7.28 -11.82
CA PHE A 44 -13.54 -7.46 -13.13
C PHE A 44 -12.95 -8.87 -13.24
N ARG A 45 -13.86 -9.86 -13.33
CA ARG A 45 -13.54 -11.21 -13.80
C ARG A 45 -12.93 -11.06 -15.19
N GLY A 46 -11.66 -11.44 -15.35
CA GLY A 46 -10.79 -11.05 -16.45
C GLY A 46 -11.49 -10.95 -17.81
N ALA A 47 -11.45 -9.77 -18.41
CA ALA A 47 -11.54 -9.61 -19.86
C ALA A 47 -10.22 -10.10 -20.49
N GLY A 48 -9.96 -11.40 -20.33
CA GLY A 48 -8.85 -12.11 -20.93
C GLY A 48 -9.41 -13.43 -21.44
N ASP A 49 -9.64 -13.50 -22.75
CA ASP A 49 -10.05 -14.67 -23.53
C ASP A 49 -8.94 -15.76 -23.58
N SER A 50 -8.21 -15.93 -22.47
CA SER A 50 -7.13 -16.90 -22.30
C SER A 50 -7.64 -18.06 -21.46
N PRO A 51 -7.92 -19.23 -22.07
CA PRO A 51 -8.33 -20.42 -21.32
C PRO A 51 -7.16 -20.91 -20.45
N GLY A 52 -7.16 -20.55 -19.16
CA GLY A 52 -6.20 -21.07 -18.18
C GLY A 52 -5.80 -20.14 -17.04
N GLU A 53 -6.08 -18.84 -17.11
CA GLU A 53 -5.57 -17.87 -16.14
C GLU A 53 -6.55 -17.63 -14.98
N GLN A 54 -6.81 -18.70 -14.23
CA GLN A 54 -7.60 -18.66 -12.99
C GLN A 54 -6.71 -18.23 -11.82
N LYS A 55 -6.34 -16.94 -11.73
CA LYS A 55 -5.96 -16.27 -10.47
C LYS A 55 -5.66 -14.79 -10.72
N ASN A 56 -6.55 -13.91 -10.23
CA ASN A 56 -6.37 -12.45 -10.23
C ASN A 56 -5.30 -12.01 -9.19
N LEU A 57 -4.11 -12.61 -9.25
CA LEU A 57 -2.99 -12.25 -8.37
C LEU A 57 -2.17 -11.15 -9.03
N LEU A 58 -2.00 -10.04 -8.31
CA LEU A 58 -1.25 -8.87 -8.78
C LEU A 58 -0.05 -8.64 -7.88
N ILE A 59 1.05 -8.16 -8.47
CA ILE A 59 2.28 -7.85 -7.73
C ILE A 59 2.31 -6.36 -7.43
N TYR A 60 2.43 -6.03 -6.15
CA TYR A 60 2.61 -4.67 -5.65
C TYR A 60 3.95 -4.52 -4.93
N ARG A 61 4.46 -3.29 -4.89
CA ARG A 61 5.68 -2.94 -4.16
C ARG A 61 5.29 -2.53 -2.75
N LEU A 62 6.00 -3.07 -1.77
CA LEU A 62 5.80 -2.73 -0.37
C LEU A 62 6.69 -1.54 0.01
N PRO A 63 6.12 -0.40 0.44
CA PRO A 63 6.88 0.69 1.04
C PRO A 63 7.60 0.19 2.31
N ALA A 64 8.81 0.69 2.57
CA ALA A 64 9.59 0.28 3.76
C ALA A 64 8.92 0.66 5.09
N GLU A 65 7.94 1.56 5.05
CA GLU A 65 7.16 2.04 6.19
C GLU A 65 6.02 1.07 6.56
N LEU A 66 5.54 0.26 5.60
CA LEU A 66 4.44 -0.66 5.81
C LEU A 66 4.97 -2.05 6.18
N THR A 67 4.52 -2.55 7.33
CA THR A 67 4.75 -3.95 7.72
C THR A 67 3.51 -4.76 7.35
N VAL A 68 3.69 -5.73 6.48
CA VAL A 68 2.62 -6.61 5.99
C VAL A 68 3.01 -8.06 6.23
N GLN A 69 2.02 -8.91 6.48
CA GLN A 69 2.14 -10.36 6.51
C GLN A 69 1.16 -11.01 5.52
N PRO A 70 1.46 -12.22 5.02
CA PRO A 70 0.47 -13.05 4.33
C PRO A 70 -0.82 -13.17 5.17
N GLY A 71 -1.97 -12.96 4.53
CA GLY A 71 -3.28 -12.93 5.19
C GLY A 71 -3.75 -11.55 5.64
N ASP A 72 -2.91 -10.51 5.56
CA ASP A 72 -3.36 -9.14 5.85
C ASP A 72 -4.23 -8.58 4.74
N ILE A 73 -5.16 -7.71 5.12
CA ILE A 73 -6.01 -6.97 4.19
C ILE A 73 -5.32 -5.65 3.87
N LEU A 74 -5.03 -5.45 2.61
CA LEU A 74 -4.36 -4.30 2.04
C LEU A 74 -5.34 -3.45 1.25
N SER A 75 -5.00 -2.18 1.15
CA SER A 75 -5.58 -1.27 0.18
C SER A 75 -4.58 -1.05 -0.95
N VAL A 76 -4.99 -1.37 -2.17
CA VAL A 76 -4.13 -1.23 -3.34
C VAL A 76 -4.79 -0.40 -4.44
N PRO A 77 -4.03 0.46 -5.14
CA PRO A 77 -4.57 1.23 -6.25
C PRO A 77 -4.68 0.34 -7.50
N LEU A 78 -5.90 0.16 -8.01
CA LEU A 78 -6.19 -0.53 -9.26
C LEU A 78 -6.74 0.47 -10.29
N GLY A 79 -5.93 0.80 -11.29
CA GLY A 79 -6.30 1.83 -12.28
C GLY A 79 -6.53 3.19 -11.63
N SER A 80 -7.79 3.64 -11.63
CA SER A 80 -8.29 4.90 -11.06
C SER A 80 -9.08 4.72 -9.75
N GLN A 81 -9.20 3.49 -9.23
CA GLN A 81 -9.91 3.19 -8.00
C GLN A 81 -8.99 2.54 -6.98
N GLN A 82 -9.32 2.70 -5.71
CA GLN A 82 -8.69 2.02 -4.58
C GLN A 82 -9.55 0.80 -4.23
N VAL A 83 -8.93 -0.37 -4.13
CA VAL A 83 -9.62 -1.64 -3.91
C VAL A 83 -8.98 -2.42 -2.77
N GLY A 84 -9.81 -3.17 -2.06
CA GLY A 84 -9.35 -4.10 -1.04
C GLY A 84 -8.65 -5.31 -1.69
N ALA A 85 -7.55 -5.73 -1.08
CA ALA A 85 -6.81 -6.89 -1.51
C ALA A 85 -6.31 -7.69 -0.30
N ILE A 86 -6.01 -8.97 -0.50
CA ILE A 86 -5.42 -9.83 0.53
C ILE A 86 -3.97 -10.13 0.15
N ALA A 87 -3.05 -9.93 1.07
CA ALA A 87 -1.65 -10.32 0.93
C ALA A 87 -1.54 -11.85 0.85
N ILE A 88 -0.98 -12.38 -0.24
CA ILE A 88 -0.82 -13.83 -0.41
C ILE A 88 0.59 -14.27 -0.01
N ARG A 89 1.62 -13.68 -0.63
CA ARG A 89 3.03 -14.03 -0.35
C ARG A 89 4.01 -12.99 -0.85
N PHE A 90 5.19 -12.99 -0.25
CA PHE A 90 6.30 -12.18 -0.73
C PHE A 90 6.91 -12.76 -2.00
N VAL A 91 7.25 -11.86 -2.92
CA VAL A 91 7.90 -12.19 -4.19
C VAL A 91 9.31 -11.60 -4.14
N SER A 92 10.32 -12.47 -4.22
CA SER A 92 11.73 -12.06 -4.24
C SER A 92 12.24 -11.72 -5.64
N GLN A 93 11.57 -12.24 -6.68
CA GLN A 93 11.95 -12.07 -8.08
C GLN A 93 10.71 -11.76 -8.90
N LEU A 94 10.72 -10.63 -9.61
CA LEU A 94 9.64 -10.30 -10.54
C LEU A 94 9.64 -11.25 -11.74
N PRO A 95 8.45 -11.61 -12.26
CA PRO A 95 8.34 -12.24 -13.56
C PRO A 95 9.08 -11.43 -14.62
N PRO A 96 9.76 -12.07 -15.59
CA PRO A 96 10.55 -11.36 -16.61
C PRO A 96 9.71 -10.40 -17.47
N ASP A 97 8.41 -10.63 -17.56
CA ASP A 97 7.46 -9.80 -18.30
C ASP A 97 7.07 -8.52 -17.54
N LEU A 98 7.28 -8.49 -16.22
CA LEU A 98 6.83 -7.41 -15.35
C LEU A 98 7.98 -6.47 -15.01
N GLN A 99 7.91 -5.24 -15.52
CA GLN A 99 8.90 -4.23 -15.22
C GLN A 99 8.67 -3.64 -13.82
N PRO A 100 9.71 -3.51 -12.97
CA PRO A 100 9.57 -2.96 -11.62
C PRO A 100 9.05 -1.51 -11.61
N ALA A 101 9.21 -0.76 -12.70
CA ALA A 101 8.69 0.59 -12.86
C ALA A 101 7.16 0.63 -13.06
N LYS A 102 6.53 -0.47 -13.50
CA LYS A 102 5.09 -0.59 -13.66
C LYS A 102 4.39 -1.09 -12.38
N VAL A 103 5.16 -1.58 -11.41
CA VAL A 103 4.64 -2.01 -10.12
C VAL A 103 4.20 -0.79 -9.32
N LYS A 104 2.93 -0.77 -8.94
CA LYS A 104 2.38 0.24 -8.04
C LYS A 104 2.74 -0.08 -6.60
N ASP A 105 2.79 0.96 -5.78
CA ASP A 105 2.97 0.84 -4.33
C ASP A 105 1.66 0.41 -3.67
N VAL A 106 1.76 -0.37 -2.58
CA VAL A 106 0.66 -0.56 -1.64
C VAL A 106 0.38 0.79 -0.97
N GLU A 107 -0.90 1.18 -0.91
CA GLU A 107 -1.29 2.46 -0.31
C GLU A 107 -1.36 2.36 1.21
N ASP A 108 -2.05 1.34 1.72
CA ASP A 108 -2.25 1.18 3.17
C ASP A 108 -2.55 -0.26 3.56
N VAL A 109 -2.40 -0.56 4.86
CA VAL A 109 -2.81 -1.82 5.49
C VAL A 109 -4.12 -1.61 6.24
N VAL A 110 -5.21 -2.14 5.70
CA VAL A 110 -6.55 -1.97 6.28
C VAL A 110 -6.70 -2.80 7.56
N SER A 111 -6.21 -4.03 7.56
CA SER A 111 -6.27 -4.90 8.73
C SER A 111 -5.12 -5.91 8.73
N THR A 112 -4.47 -6.07 9.87
CA THR A 112 -3.47 -7.12 10.09
C THR A 112 -4.07 -8.31 10.82
N GLY A 113 -3.60 -9.52 10.52
CA GLY A 113 -3.97 -10.74 11.25
C GLY A 113 -5.47 -11.08 11.22
N TYR A 114 -6.21 -10.62 10.20
CA TYR A 114 -7.64 -10.89 10.06
C TYR A 114 -7.91 -12.40 9.99
N PHE A 115 -7.05 -13.14 9.31
CA PHE A 115 -7.06 -14.60 9.29
C PHE A 115 -6.08 -15.13 10.33
N ALA A 116 -6.59 -15.89 11.31
CA ALA A 116 -5.72 -16.64 12.22
C ALA A 116 -4.82 -17.61 11.41
N PRO A 117 -3.57 -17.88 11.82
CA PRO A 117 -2.65 -18.71 11.05
C PRO A 117 -3.22 -20.08 10.65
N THR A 118 -3.90 -20.75 11.59
CA THR A 118 -4.56 -22.04 11.33
C THR A 118 -5.68 -21.95 10.30
N TYR A 119 -6.40 -20.82 10.26
CA TYR A 119 -7.46 -20.58 9.29
C TYR A 119 -6.88 -20.28 7.89
N TRP A 120 -5.78 -19.52 7.83
CA TRP A 120 -5.06 -19.25 6.59
C TRP A 120 -4.55 -20.53 5.91
N GLU A 121 -3.93 -21.44 6.68
CA GLU A 121 -3.50 -22.75 6.17
C GLU A 121 -4.67 -23.56 5.61
N LEU A 122 -5.83 -23.51 6.28
CA LEU A 122 -7.01 -24.22 5.82
C LEU A 122 -7.54 -23.62 4.51
N LEU A 123 -7.59 -22.29 4.39
CA LEU A 123 -7.96 -21.61 3.15
C LEU A 123 -7.04 -22.00 2.00
N GLU A 124 -5.72 -21.99 2.22
CA GLU A 124 -4.74 -22.38 1.19
C GLU A 124 -4.98 -23.82 0.72
N ARG A 125 -5.19 -24.75 1.65
CA ARG A 125 -5.52 -26.16 1.35
C ARG A 125 -6.83 -26.28 0.57
N THR A 126 -7.87 -25.57 0.97
CA THR A 126 -9.17 -25.61 0.28
C THR A 126 -9.11 -24.99 -1.11
N SER A 127 -8.35 -23.89 -1.29
CA SER A 127 -8.17 -23.26 -2.60
C SER A 127 -7.48 -24.20 -3.59
N THR A 128 -6.52 -25.00 -3.11
CA THR A 128 -5.84 -26.01 -3.90
C THR A 128 -6.76 -27.18 -4.25
N TYR A 129 -7.62 -27.56 -3.30
CA TYR A 129 -8.52 -28.71 -3.47
C TYR A 129 -9.70 -28.40 -4.40
N TYR A 130 -10.28 -27.20 -4.31
CA TYR A 130 -11.46 -26.80 -5.09
C TYR A 130 -11.13 -25.95 -6.34
N CYS A 131 -9.86 -25.60 -6.56
CA CYS A 131 -9.42 -24.76 -7.69
C CYS A 131 -10.26 -23.49 -7.89
N THR A 132 -10.67 -22.85 -6.78
CA THR A 132 -11.46 -21.61 -6.78
C THR A 132 -10.58 -20.37 -6.84
#